data_AF-A0A166GD96-F1
#
_entry.id   AF-A0A166GD96-F1
#
_cell.length_a   1.000
_cell.length_b   1.000
_cell.length_c   1.000
_cell.angle_alpha   90.00
_cell.angle_beta   90.00
_cell.angle_gamma   90.00
#
_symmetry.space_group_name_H-M   'P 1'
#
loop_
_entity.id
_entity.type
_entity.pdbx_description
1 polymer ?
#
loop_
_entity_poly.entity_id
_entity_poly.type
_entity_poly.pdbx_seq_one_letter_code
_entity_poly.pdbx_strand_id
1 'polypeptide(L)' 'MITTIFKRFLAMIWHYFDFLCFVSALIVADYGAFLFGKPWGVMAVAATLFVMGWLSEVVSADQDKGSD' A
#
# COMPACT_ATOMS: atom_id res chain seq x y z
N MET A 1 8.08 29.52 -9.92
CA MET A 1 8.26 28.37 -10.83
C MET A 1 9.00 27.20 -10.15
N ILE A 2 10.09 27.46 -9.41
CA ILE A 2 10.87 26.42 -8.69
C ILE A 2 10.10 25.79 -7.50
N THR A 3 9.27 26.56 -6.80
CA THR A 3 8.45 26.07 -5.66
C THR A 3 7.35 25.07 -6.06
N THR A 4 6.85 25.11 -7.30
CA THR A 4 5.85 24.17 -7.80
C THR A 4 6.42 22.77 -8.04
N ILE A 5 7.67 22.70 -8.49
CA ILE A 5 8.40 21.44 -8.71
C ILE A 5 8.74 20.78 -7.36
N PHE A 6 9.19 21.57 -6.38
CA PHE A 6 9.53 21.05 -5.06
C PHE A 6 8.31 20.45 -4.35
N LYS A 7 7.14 21.09 -4.44
CA LYS A 7 5.88 20.52 -3.91
C LYS A 7 5.50 19.21 -4.59
N ARG A 8 5.74 19.07 -5.89
CA ARG A 8 5.47 17.84 -6.66
C ARG A 8 6.38 16.69 -6.26
N PHE A 9 7.67 16.98 -6.06
CA PHE A 9 8.64 16.02 -5.53
C PHE A 9 8.32 15.58 -4.11
N LEU A 10 7.94 16.52 -3.25
CA LEU A 10 7.52 16.23 -1.88
C LEU A 10 6.25 15.39 -1.84
N ALA A 11 5.26 15.68 -2.69
CA ALA A 11 4.05 14.88 -2.82
C ALA A 11 4.34 13.45 -3.30
N MET A 12 5.26 13.28 -4.26
CA MET A 12 5.67 11.96 -4.74
C MET A 12 6.40 11.17 -3.65
N ILE A 13 7.33 11.81 -2.92
CA ILE A 13 8.01 11.21 -1.76
C ILE A 13 7.02 10.85 -0.65
N TRP A 14 6.02 11.70 -0.41
CA TRP A 14 5.00 11.45 0.60
C TRP A 14 4.10 10.27 0.22
N HIS A 15 3.80 10.09 -1.07
CA HIS A 15 3.06 8.93 -1.55
C HIS A 15 3.87 7.63 -1.43
N TYR A 16 5.17 7.66 -1.75
CA TYR A 16 6.06 6.51 -1.52
C TYR A 16 6.21 6.19 -0.03
N PHE A 17 6.28 7.21 0.82
CA PHE A 17 6.35 7.05 2.27
C PHE A 17 5.05 6.47 2.85
N ASP A 18 3.90 6.95 2.37
CA ASP A 18 2.58 6.43 2.75
C ASP A 18 2.43 4.95 2.36
N PHE A 19 2.88 4.58 1.17
CA PHE A 19 2.92 3.17 0.72
C PHE A 19 3.86 2.31 1.58
N LEU A 20 5.06 2.79 1.89
CA LEU A 20 6.00 2.09 2.78
C LEU A 20 5.43 1.92 4.19
N CYS A 21 4.73 2.94 4.71
CA CYS A 21 4.04 2.89 5.98
C CYS A 21 2.94 1.81 5.95
N PHE A 22 2.13 1.79 4.91
CA PHE A 22 1.10 0.79 4.69
C PHE A 22 1.66 -0.65 4.64
N VAL A 23 2.72 -0.87 3.86
CA VAL A 23 3.41 -2.18 3.79
C VAL A 23 3.98 -2.57 5.15
N SER A 24 4.58 -1.63 5.88
CA SER A 24 5.10 -1.92 7.22
C SER A 24 4.00 -2.28 8.22
N ALA A 25 2.84 -1.62 8.13
CA ALA A 25 1.67 -1.92 8.95
C ALA A 25 1.11 -3.32 8.65
N LEU A 26 1.07 -3.73 7.39
CA LEU A 26 0.69 -5.09 6.99
C LEU A 26 1.66 -6.14 7.54
N ILE A 27 2.97 -5.90 7.45
CA ILE A 27 3.98 -6.81 8.02
C ILE A 27 3.81 -6.93 9.54
N VAL A 28 3.56 -5.83 10.24
CA VAL A 28 3.32 -5.84 11.70
C VAL A 28 2.01 -6.56 12.03
N ALA A 29 0.96 -6.38 11.23
CA ALA A 29 -0.32 -7.07 11.41
C ALA A 29 -0.18 -8.59 11.19
N ASP A 30 0.53 -9.01 10.15
CA ASP A 30 0.85 -10.41 9.90
C ASP A 30 1.69 -10.99 11.04
N TYR A 31 2.72 -10.26 11.49
CA TYR A 31 3.58 -10.68 12.61
C TYR A 31 2.80 -10.82 13.93
N GLY A 32 1.89 -9.87 14.21
CA GLY A 32 0.99 -9.93 15.36
C GLY A 32 0.03 -11.12 15.30
N ALA A 33 -0.50 -11.43 14.11
CA ALA A 33 -1.36 -12.58 13.89
C ALA A 33 -0.61 -13.92 14.04
N PHE A 34 0.64 -13.98 13.60
CA PHE A 34 1.52 -15.13 13.82
C PHE A 34 1.81 -15.38 15.31
N LEU A 35 1.89 -14.32 16.12
CA LEU A 35 2.06 -14.42 17.57
C LEU A 35 0.83 -15.02 18.28
N PHE A 36 -0.37 -14.77 17.75
CA PHE A 36 -1.63 -15.32 18.27
C PHE A 36 -1.88 -16.78 17.89
N GLY A 37 -1.27 -17.27 16.80
CA GLY A 37 -1.26 -18.69 16.44
C GLY A 37 -1.06 -18.96 14.95
N LYS A 38 -0.55 -20.16 14.62
CA LYS A 38 -0.27 -20.61 13.24
C LYS A 38 -1.44 -20.42 12.24
N PRO A 39 -2.71 -20.72 12.55
CA PRO A 39 -3.80 -20.53 11.59
C PRO A 39 -4.18 -19.05 11.41
N TRP A 40 -4.00 -18.22 12.44
CA TRP A 40 -4.30 -16.78 12.38
C TRP A 40 -3.30 -16.02 11.50
N GLY A 41 -2.02 -16.41 11.53
CA GLY A 41 -1.01 -15.86 10.62
C GLY A 41 -1.32 -16.11 9.13
N VAL A 42 -1.79 -17.31 8.77
CA VAL A 42 -2.15 -17.64 7.38
C VAL A 42 -3.37 -16.83 6.92
N MET A 43 -4.35 -16.61 7.80
CA MET A 43 -5.51 -15.76 7.49
C MET A 43 -5.15 -14.29 7.34
N ALA A 44 -4.23 -13.77 8.16
CA ALA A 44 -3.73 -12.41 8.02
C ALA A 44 -3.02 -12.20 6.68
N VAL A 45 -2.13 -13.11 6.29
CA VAL A 45 -1.43 -13.04 4.99
C VAL A 45 -2.40 -13.12 3.82
N ALA A 46 -3.43 -13.97 3.91
CA ALA A 46 -4.47 -14.06 2.88
C ALA A 46 -5.26 -12.75 2.75
N ALA A 47 -5.61 -12.10 3.87
CA ALA A 47 -6.27 -10.80 3.87
C ALA A 47 -5.36 -9.70 3.29
N THR A 48 -4.08 -9.70 3.66
CA THR A 48 -3.06 -8.78 3.14
C THR A 48 -2.94 -8.89 1.61
N LEU A 49 -2.84 -10.11 1.07
CA LEU A 49 -2.77 -10.34 -0.38
C LEU A 49 -4.06 -9.95 -1.10
N PHE A 50 -5.22 -10.19 -0.47
CA PHE A 50 -6.52 -9.80 -1.03
C PHE A 50 -6.64 -8.28 -1.14
N VAL A 51 -6.30 -7.54 -0.07
CA VAL A 51 -6.29 -6.07 -0.08
C VAL A 51 -5.30 -5.56 -1.12
N MET A 52 -4.14 -6.19 -1.26
CA MET A 52 -3.14 -5.78 -2.25
C MET A 52 -3.59 -6.02 -3.69
N GLY A 53 -4.26 -7.15 -3.95
CA GLY A 53 -4.88 -7.44 -5.24
C GLY A 53 -5.93 -6.41 -5.61
N TRP A 54 -6.81 -6.06 -4.66
CA TRP A 54 -7.81 -5.02 -4.87
C TRP A 54 -7.18 -3.64 -5.09
N LEU A 55 -6.15 -3.29 -4.31
CA LEU A 55 -5.45 -2.02 -4.47
C LEU A 55 -4.78 -1.92 -5.85
N SER A 56 -4.20 -3.03 -6.36
CA SER A 56 -3.64 -3.09 -7.71
C SER A 56 -4.71 -2.83 -8.76
N GLU A 57 -5.92 -3.38 -8.60
CA GLU A 57 -7.01 -3.18 -9.56
C GLU A 57 -7.53 -1.73 -9.54
N VAL A 58 -7.67 -1.13 -8.35
CA VAL A 58 -8.06 0.28 -8.20
C VAL A 58 -7.02 1.23 -8.81
N VAL A 59 -5.73 1.01 -8.55
CA VAL A 59 -4.65 1.82 -9.12
C VAL A 59 -4.59 1.68 -10.64
N SER A 60 -4.72 0.45 -11.16
CA SER A 60 -4.74 0.22 -12.60
C SER A 60 -5.98 0.82 -13.28
N ALA A 61 -7.15 0.78 -12.64
CA ALA A 61 -8.37 1.41 -13.15
C ALA A 61 -8.29 2.96 -13.17
N ASP A 62 -7.50 3.56 -12.28
CA ASP A 62 -7.27 5.00 -12.25
C ASP A 62 -6.28 5.44 -13.35
N GLN A 63 -5.28 4.61 -13.68
CA GLN A 63 -4.36 4.87 -14.78
C GLN A 63 -5.00 4.76 -16.18
N ASP A 64 -6.01 3.90 -16.36
CA ASP A 64 -6.75 3.74 -17.62
C ASP A 64 -7.55 5.01 -18.00
N LYS A 65 -8.00 5.80 -17.02
CA LYS A 65 -8.73 7.07 -17.24
C LYS A 65 -7.85 8.24 -17.70
N GLY A 66 -6.54 8.06 -17.80
CA GLY A 66 -5.59 9.10 -18.23
C GLY A 66 -5.28 9.14 -19.73
N SER A 67 -5.91 8.29 -20.53
CA SER A 67 -5.59 8.10 -21.95
C SER A 67 -6.73 8.39 -22.94
N ASP A 68 -7.68 9.25 -22.57
CA ASP A 68 -8.65 9.87 -23.51
C ASP A 68 -8.48 11.39 -23.58
#